data_AF-A0A1F5VX34-F1
#
_entry.id   AF-A0A1F5VX34-F1
#
_cell.length_a   1.000
_cell.length_b   1.000
_cell.length_c   1.000
_cell.angle_alpha   90.00
_cell.angle_beta   90.00
_cell.angle_gamma   90.00
#
_symmetry.space_group_name_H-M   'P 1'
#
loop_
_entity.id
_entity.type
_entity.pdbx_description
1 polymer ?
#
loop_
_entity_poly.entity_id
_entity_poly.type
_entity_poly.pdbx_seq_one_letter_code
_entity_poly.pdbx_strand_id
1 'polypeptide(L)' 'MVSTLLVPGYIDSEEVHHIASFLASLKKHIPYCLLAFYPQFYMNDLPATSRTLAEQCASTAQQAGLTNIKVGNMHLLK' A
#
# COMPACT_ATOMS: atom_id res chain seq x y z
N MET A 1 12.76 4.70 5.29
CA MET A 1 11.69 3.75 4.93
C MET A 1 10.38 4.48 5.06
N VAL A 2 9.43 4.19 4.17
CA VAL A 2 8.07 4.76 4.20
C VAL A 2 7.07 3.62 4.32
N SER A 3 5.97 3.85 5.02
CA SER A 3 4.86 2.90 5.11
C SER A 3 3.53 3.59 4.89
N THR A 4 2.64 2.94 4.14
CA THR A 4 1.26 3.39 3.90
C THR A 4 0.30 2.28 4.31
N LEU A 5 -0.70 2.62 5.11
CA LEU A 5 -1.76 1.69 5.52
C LEU A 5 -2.86 1.68 4.44
N LEU A 6 -3.16 0.50 3.89
CA LEU A 6 -4.13 0.34 2.79
C LEU A 6 -5.56 0.23 3.31
N VAL A 7 -6.11 1.33 3.83
CA VAL A 7 -7.50 1.36 4.32
C VAL A 7 -8.47 1.39 3.14
N PRO A 8 -9.32 0.36 2.95
CA PRO A 8 -10.26 0.32 1.83
C PRO A 8 -11.21 1.53 1.82
N GLY A 9 -11.41 2.13 0.65
CA GLY A 9 -12.24 3.33 0.46
C GLY A 9 -11.53 4.66 0.76
N TYR A 10 -10.35 4.63 1.40
CA TYR A 10 -9.52 5.82 1.63
C TYR A 10 -8.24 5.82 0.81
N ILE A 11 -7.68 4.63 0.57
CA ILE A 11 -6.46 4.44 -0.22
C ILE A 11 -6.76 3.45 -1.33
N ASP A 12 -6.40 3.84 -2.55
CA ASP A 12 -6.45 3.01 -3.74
C ASP A 12 -5.09 3.00 -4.48
N SER A 13 -5.07 2.45 -5.69
CA SER A 13 -3.88 2.41 -6.52
C SER A 13 -3.42 3.81 -6.98
N GLU A 14 -4.33 4.76 -7.15
CA GLU A 14 -3.99 6.11 -7.64
C GLU A 14 -3.24 6.90 -6.57
N GLU A 15 -3.73 6.90 -5.34
CA GLU A 15 -3.01 7.50 -4.20
C GLU A 15 -1.64 6.85 -4.00
N VAL A 16 -1.57 5.52 -4.10
CA VAL A 16 -0.30 4.80 -4.03
C VAL A 16 0.64 5.15 -5.19
N HIS A 17 0.13 5.37 -6.39
CA HIS A 17 0.91 5.83 -7.54
C HIS A 17 1.58 7.17 -7.26
N HIS A 18 0.81 8.16 -6.78
CA HIS A 18 1.34 9.49 -6.49
C HIS A 18 2.43 9.44 -5.40
N ILE A 19 2.19 8.69 -4.33
CA ILE A 19 3.21 8.50 -3.27
C ILE A 19 4.44 7.81 -3.85
N ALA A 20 4.27 6.71 -4.59
CA ALA A 20 5.38 5.95 -5.13
C ALA A 20 6.21 6.75 -6.16
N SER A 21 5.55 7.51 -7.03
CA SER A 21 6.19 8.40 -8.02
C SER A 21 7.00 9.49 -7.33
N PHE A 22 6.45 10.10 -6.26
CA PHE A 22 7.18 11.05 -5.44
C PHE A 22 8.43 10.41 -4.82
N LEU A 23 8.30 9.23 -4.18
CA LEU A 23 9.44 8.54 -3.58
C LEU A 23 10.49 8.12 -4.62
N ALA A 24 10.06 7.64 -5.79
CA ALA A 24 10.94 7.24 -6.88
C ALA A 24 11.72 8.44 -7.46
N SER A 25 11.11 9.63 -7.48
CA SER A 25 11.78 10.88 -7.88
C SER A 25 12.94 11.25 -6.93
N LEU A 26 12.85 10.87 -5.66
CA LEU A 26 13.91 11.07 -4.69
C LEU A 26 14.99 9.99 -4.82
N LYS A 27 14.60 8.72 -4.63
CA LYS A 27 15.45 7.53 -4.76
C LYS A 27 14.60 6.27 -4.99
N LYS A 28 14.82 5.59 -6.11
CA LYS A 28 14.10 4.37 -6.51
C LYS A 28 14.16 3.20 -5.51
N HIS A 29 15.22 3.13 -4.69
CA HIS A 29 15.42 2.05 -3.72
C HIS A 29 14.88 2.37 -2.32
N ILE A 30 14.16 3.49 -2.10
CA ILE A 30 13.52 3.76 -0.81
C ILE A 30 12.61 2.59 -0.46
N PRO A 31 12.79 1.91 0.70
CA PRO A 31 11.90 0.84 1.09
C PRO A 31 10.49 1.40 1.31
N TYR A 32 9.52 0.86 0.59
CA TYR A 32 8.11 1.24 0.69
C TYR A 32 7.25 0.05 1.11
N CYS A 33 6.64 0.15 2.29
CA CYS A 33 5.84 -0.91 2.89
C CYS A 33 4.34 -0.58 2.81
N LEU A 34 3.60 -1.35 2.03
CA LEU A 34 2.15 -1.27 1.94
C LEU A 34 1.55 -2.19 3.01
N LEU A 35 0.95 -1.63 4.06
CA LEU A 35 0.46 -2.38 5.21
C LEU A 35 -1.01 -2.76 4.99
N ALA A 36 -1.33 -4.06 5.08
CA ALA A 36 -2.71 -4.50 5.13
C ALA A 36 -3.39 -4.00 6.43
N PHE A 37 -4.56 -3.39 6.24
CA PHE A 37 -5.46 -2.89 7.27
C PHE A 37 -6.36 -4.01 7.79
N TYR A 38 -6.62 -3.97 9.10
CA TYR A 38 -7.61 -4.79 9.78
C TYR A 38 -8.54 -3.89 10.59
N PRO A 39 -9.87 -4.05 10.45
CA PRO A 39 -10.85 -3.17 11.06
C PRO A 39 -10.92 -3.40 12.57
N GLN A 40 -10.43 -2.43 13.33
CA GLN A 40 -10.43 -2.45 14.79
C GLN A 40 -10.69 -1.04 15.35
N PHE A 41 -11.11 -0.98 16.61
CA PHE A 41 -11.40 0.26 17.33
C PHE A 41 -12.48 1.11 16.63
N TYR A 42 -12.21 2.38 16.32
CA TYR A 42 -13.17 3.29 15.68
C TYR A 42 -13.40 3.06 14.17
N MET A 43 -12.77 2.04 13.57
CA MET A 43 -12.91 1.72 12.14
C MET A 43 -13.38 0.27 11.93
N ASN A 44 -14.29 -0.20 12.79
CA ASN A 44 -14.80 -1.58 12.78
C ASN A 44 -15.89 -1.82 11.71
N ASP A 45 -16.37 -0.76 11.06
CA ASP A 45 -17.37 -0.75 10.00
C ASP A 45 -16.76 -0.88 8.59
N LEU A 46 -15.45 -0.74 8.46
CA LEU A 46 -14.72 -0.91 7.21
C LEU A 46 -14.31 -2.37 6.96
N PRO A 47 -14.16 -2.81 5.70
CA PRO A 47 -13.56 -4.10 5.42
C PRO A 47 -12.04 -4.07 5.67
N ALA A 48 -11.46 -5.25 5.89
CA ALA A 48 -10.00 -5.43 5.83
C ALA A 48 -9.49 -5.22 4.38
N THR A 49 -8.20 -4.94 4.22
CA THR A 49 -7.58 -4.87 2.88
C THR A 49 -7.75 -6.21 2.15
N SER A 50 -8.28 -6.17 0.93
CA SER A 50 -8.35 -7.36 0.08
C SER A 50 -6.99 -7.68 -0.53
N ARG A 51 -6.75 -8.96 -0.85
CA ARG A 51 -5.55 -9.36 -1.60
C ARG A 51 -5.40 -8.59 -2.91
N THR A 52 -6.49 -8.46 -3.65
CA THR A 52 -6.51 -7.75 -4.94
C THR A 52 -6.07 -6.29 -4.80
N LEU A 53 -6.58 -5.56 -3.80
CA LEU A 53 -6.18 -4.17 -3.58
C LEU A 53 -4.68 -4.07 -3.25
N ALA A 54 -4.19 -4.94 -2.36
CA ALA A 54 -2.78 -4.94 -1.97
C ALA A 54 -1.84 -5.23 -3.15
N GLU A 55 -2.19 -6.20 -4.00
CA GLU A 55 -1.43 -6.55 -5.20
C GLU A 55 -1.48 -5.44 -6.25
N GLN A 56 -2.64 -4.81 -6.45
CA GLN A 56 -2.78 -3.64 -7.33
C GLN A 56 -1.88 -2.49 -6.86
N CYS A 57 -1.96 -2.10 -5.59
CA CYS A 57 -1.11 -1.05 -5.02
C CYS A 57 0.38 -1.37 -5.15
N ALA A 58 0.79 -2.62 -4.89
CA ALA A 58 2.19 -3.03 -5.03
C ALA A 58 2.67 -2.96 -6.49
N SER A 59 1.85 -3.43 -7.44
CA SER A 59 2.12 -3.33 -8.88
C SER A 59 2.23 -1.88 -9.32
N THR A 60 1.30 -1.02 -8.88
CA THR A 60 1.33 0.41 -9.21
C THR A 60 2.55 1.13 -8.63
N ALA A 61 2.96 0.79 -7.40
CA ALA A 61 4.19 1.32 -6.82
C ALA A 61 5.44 0.90 -7.61
N GLN A 62 5.45 -0.34 -8.12
CA GLN A 62 6.53 -0.83 -8.97
C GLN A 62 6.55 -0.12 -10.33
N GLN A 63 5.38 0.07 -10.96
CA GLN A 63 5.22 0.80 -12.22
C GLN A 63 5.64 2.27 -12.10
N ALA A 64 5.46 2.88 -10.92
CA ALA A 64 5.95 4.22 -10.60
C ALA A 64 7.48 4.32 -10.46
N GLY A 65 8.20 3.18 -10.48
CA GLY A 65 9.65 3.12 -10.53
C GLY A 65 10.36 2.80 -9.21
N LEU A 66 9.61 2.48 -8.15
CA LEU A 66 10.21 1.94 -6.92
C LEU A 66 10.65 0.49 -7.11
N THR A 67 11.78 0.12 -6.51
CA THR A 67 12.38 -1.22 -6.65
C THR A 67 12.39 -2.04 -5.36
N ASN A 68 12.07 -1.41 -4.22
CA ASN A 68 12.06 -2.05 -2.91
C ASN A 68 10.69 -1.89 -2.25
N ILE A 69 9.76 -2.73 -2.67
CA ILE A 69 8.35 -2.69 -2.24
C ILE A 69 8.03 -3.99 -1.51
N LYS A 70 7.31 -3.89 -0.39
CA LYS A 70 6.76 -5.06 0.29
C LYS A 70 5.33 -4.82 0.74
N VAL A 71 4.54 -5.87 0.73
CA VAL A 71 3.24 -5.88 1.40
C VAL A 71 3.43 -6.44 2.82
N GLY A 72 3.12 -5.63 3.82
CA GLY A 72 3.12 -6.05 5.22
C GLY A 72 1.77 -6.60 5.65
N ASN A 73 1.76 -7.34 6.76
CA ASN A 73 0.55 -7.96 7.31
C ASN A 73 -0.20 -8.88 6.34
N MET A 74 0.52 -9.60 5.48
CA MET A 74 -0.06 -10.47 4.45
C MET A 74 -1.03 -11.53 4.98
N HIS A 75 -0.90 -11.94 6.25
CA HIS A 75 -1.81 -12.88 6.90
C HIS A 75 -3.24 -12.34 7.07
N LEU A 76 -3.45 -11.03 6.91
CA LEU A 76 -4.77 -10.37 6.96
C LEU A 76 -5.47 -10.36 5.60
N LEU A 77 -4.74 -10.60 4.52
CA LEU A 77 -5.26 -10.54 3.15
C LEU A 77 -6.08 -11.80 2.84
N LYS A 78 -7.37 -11.58 2.57
CA LYS A 78 -8.31 -12.58 2.08
C LYS A 78 -8.38 -12.55 0.56
#